data_AF-A0A6P2AYW9-F1
#
_entry.id   AF-A0A6P2AYW9-F1
#
_cell.length_a   1.000
_cell.length_b   1.000
_cell.length_c   1.000
_cell.angle_alpha   90.00
_cell.angle_beta   90.00
_cell.angle_gamma   90.00
#
_symmetry.space_group_name_H-M   'P 1'
#
loop_
_entity.id
_entity.type
_entity.pdbx_description
1 polymer ?
#
loop_
_entity_poly.entity_id
_entity_poly.type
_entity_poly.pdbx_seq_one_letter_code
_entity_poly.pdbx_strand_id
1 'polypeptide(L)'
;MPSPQPLTIAPLAPYEDRLLAALAFFRFQRAIASQARHCLSMYLRQGEGRIMQEVKFYAQHMGLEPEELLELIYQDGDRARAQFQAHFDTETVGMDADD
;
A
#
# COMPACT_ATOMS: atom_id res chain seq x y z
N MET A 1 16.15 -5.89 -12.24
CA MET A 1 15.36 -5.17 -11.21
C MET A 1 13.90 -5.33 -11.58
N PRO A 2 13.04 -5.86 -10.69
CA PRO A 2 11.61 -5.86 -10.93
C PRO A 2 11.16 -4.40 -11.13
N SER A 3 10.40 -4.16 -12.18
CA SER A 3 9.87 -2.83 -12.46
C SER A 3 8.59 -2.64 -11.66
N PRO A 4 8.37 -1.48 -11.03
CA PRO A 4 7.13 -1.21 -10.32
C PRO A 4 5.93 -1.47 -11.22
N GLN A 5 4.91 -2.15 -10.68
CA GLN A 5 3.67 -2.35 -11.42
C GLN A 5 3.05 -0.99 -11.76
N PRO A 6 2.57 -0.79 -13.00
CA PRO A 6 1.94 0.46 -13.38
C PRO A 6 0.66 0.68 -12.58
N LEU A 7 0.60 1.82 -11.88
CA LEU A 7 -0.60 2.22 -11.15
C LEU A 7 -1.74 2.53 -12.14
N THR A 8 -2.68 1.60 -12.26
CA THR A 8 -3.92 1.78 -13.02
C THR A 8 -5.03 2.09 -12.03
N ILE A 9 -5.50 3.35 -12.04
CA ILE A 9 -6.61 3.77 -11.19
C ILE A 9 -7.90 3.53 -11.97
N ALA A 10 -8.79 2.70 -11.44
CA ALA A 10 -10.13 2.57 -11.97
C ALA A 10 -10.86 3.93 -11.90
N PRO A 11 -11.91 4.16 -12.72
CA PRO A 11 -12.70 5.38 -12.63
C PRO A 11 -13.15 5.64 -11.19
N LEU A 12 -12.99 6.86 -10.72
CA LEU A 12 -13.46 7.27 -9.40
C LEU A 12 -15.00 7.27 -9.38
N ALA A 13 -15.57 7.20 -8.18
CA ALA A 13 -17.00 7.44 -8.03
C ALA A 13 -17.36 8.86 -8.53
N PRO A 14 -18.59 9.07 -9.05
CA PRO A 14 -18.90 10.28 -9.83
C PRO A 14 -18.69 11.60 -9.08
N TYR A 15 -18.82 11.60 -7.76
CA TYR A 15 -18.63 12.80 -6.96
C TYR A 15 -17.14 13.17 -6.85
N GLU A 16 -16.30 12.20 -6.51
CA GLU A 16 -14.84 12.34 -6.40
C GLU A 16 -14.22 12.71 -7.74
N ASP A 17 -14.71 12.16 -8.84
CA ASP A 17 -14.26 12.50 -10.19
C ASP A 17 -14.56 13.98 -10.53
N ARG A 18 -15.75 14.47 -10.17
CA ARG A 18 -16.11 15.90 -10.33
C ARG A 18 -15.23 16.80 -9.46
N LEU A 19 -14.95 16.41 -8.21
CA LEU A 19 -14.06 17.17 -7.33
C LEU A 19 -12.64 17.23 -7.88
N LEU A 20 -12.14 16.11 -8.41
CA LEU A 20 -10.82 16.04 -9.03
C LEU A 20 -10.75 16.92 -10.29
N ALA A 21 -11.78 16.89 -11.14
CA ALA A 21 -11.88 17.76 -12.31
C ALA A 21 -11.91 19.25 -11.93
N ALA A 22 -12.70 19.62 -10.92
CA ALA A 22 -12.73 20.99 -10.39
C ALA A 22 -11.36 21.42 -9.83
N LEU A 23 -10.69 20.54 -9.09
CA LEU A 23 -9.37 20.79 -8.53
C LEU A 23 -8.32 21.01 -9.62
N ALA A 24 -8.33 20.19 -10.67
CA ALA A 24 -7.44 20.30 -11.83
C ALA A 24 -7.67 21.62 -12.59
N PHE A 25 -8.94 22.01 -12.76
CA PHE A 25 -9.33 23.26 -13.41
C PHE A 25 -8.86 24.50 -12.63
N PHE A 26 -9.16 24.58 -11.33
CA PHE A 26 -8.92 25.81 -10.55
C PHE A 26 -7.47 25.99 -10.11
N ARG A 27 -6.78 24.93 -9.65
CA ARG A 27 -5.52 25.13 -8.92
C ARG A 27 -4.28 25.13 -9.80
N PHE A 28 -4.28 24.44 -10.94
CA PHE A 28 -3.02 24.19 -11.64
C PHE A 28 -3.08 24.17 -13.18
N GLN A 29 -4.27 24.21 -13.81
CA GLN A 29 -4.42 23.97 -15.26
C GLN A 29 -3.67 22.71 -15.75
N ARG A 30 -3.54 21.72 -14.87
CA ARG A 30 -2.81 20.48 -15.13
C ARG A 30 -3.77 19.39 -15.59
N ALA A 31 -3.23 18.39 -16.28
CA ALA A 31 -3.97 17.17 -16.58
C ALA A 31 -4.52 16.53 -15.29
N ILE A 32 -5.76 16.07 -15.34
CA ILE A 32 -6.47 15.40 -14.23
C ILE A 32 -5.62 14.27 -13.63
N ALA A 33 -4.96 13.47 -14.48
CA ALA A 33 -4.08 12.38 -14.04
C ALA A 33 -2.89 12.86 -13.19
N SER A 34 -2.30 14.02 -13.52
CA SER A 34 -1.22 14.61 -12.73
C SER A 34 -1.72 15.08 -11.37
N GLN A 35 -2.94 15.64 -11.32
CA GLN A 35 -3.56 16.06 -10.07
C GLN A 35 -3.92 14.86 -9.18
N ALA A 36 -4.44 13.79 -9.78
CA ALA A 36 -4.74 12.54 -9.07
C ALA A 36 -3.49 11.98 -8.38
N ARG A 37 -2.35 11.93 -9.09
CA ARG A 37 -1.07 11.51 -8.52
C ARG A 37 -0.64 12.40 -7.34
N HIS A 38 -0.78 13.72 -7.46
CA HIS A 38 -0.44 14.63 -6.35
C HIS A 38 -1.34 14.41 -5.13
N CYS A 39 -2.65 14.25 -5.34
CA CYS A 39 -3.59 13.94 -4.26
C CYS A 39 -3.22 12.62 -3.56
N LEU A 40 -2.90 11.58 -4.32
CA LEU A 40 -2.45 10.30 -3.77
C LEU A 40 -1.13 10.45 -2.99
N SER A 41 -0.13 11.13 -3.53
CA SER A 41 1.14 11.38 -2.83
C SER A 41 0.93 12.15 -1.52
N MET A 42 0.05 13.16 -1.52
CA MET A 42 -0.27 13.90 -0.31
C MET A 42 -0.95 13.01 0.74
N TYR A 43 -1.93 12.22 0.33
CA TYR A 43 -2.64 11.30 1.21
C TYR A 43 -1.70 10.27 1.83
N LEU A 44 -0.83 9.65 1.03
CA LEU A 44 0.17 8.69 1.50
C LEU A 44 1.13 9.32 2.53
N ARG A 45 1.58 10.55 2.31
CA ARG A 45 2.43 11.27 3.29
C ARG A 45 1.71 11.57 4.60
N GLN A 46 0.42 11.92 4.52
CA GLN A 46 -0.39 12.16 5.73
C GLN A 46 -0.64 10.87 6.51
N GLY A 47 -0.75 9.73 5.82
CA GLY A 47 -0.94 8.42 6.42
C GLY A 47 0.35 7.66 6.77
N GLU A 48 1.53 8.20 6.44
CA GLU A 48 2.81 7.49 6.49
C GLU A 48 3.05 6.83 7.84
N GLY A 49 2.87 7.56 8.95
CA GLY A 49 3.14 7.02 10.28
C GLY A 49 2.27 5.81 10.62
N ARG A 50 1.00 5.78 10.18
CA ARG A 50 0.11 4.62 10.39
C ARG A 50 0.54 3.44 9.52
N ILE A 51 0.82 3.69 8.24
CA ILE A 51 1.27 2.67 7.29
C ILE A 51 2.56 2.02 7.80
N MET A 52 3.55 2.82 8.19
CA MET A 52 4.83 2.31 8.68
C MET A 52 4.72 1.64 10.04
N GLN A 53 3.72 1.99 10.88
CA GLN A 53 3.47 1.27 12.13
C GLN A 53 3.02 -0.17 11.86
N GLU A 54 2.13 -0.39 10.88
CA GLU A 54 1.71 -1.74 10.46
C GLU A 54 2.88 -2.51 9.84
N VAL A 55 3.65 -1.88 8.96
CA VAL A 55 4.85 -2.50 8.35
C VAL A 55 5.84 -2.92 9.44
N LYS A 56 6.12 -2.05 10.42
CA LYS A 56 7.00 -2.36 11.55
C LYS A 56 6.50 -3.56 12.36
N PHE A 57 5.21 -3.58 12.66
CA PHE A 57 4.60 -4.67 13.43
C PHE A 57 4.81 -6.02 12.71
N TYR A 58 4.45 -6.12 11.44
CA TYR A 58 4.56 -7.37 10.71
C TYR A 58 6.01 -7.75 10.38
N ALA A 59 6.88 -6.78 10.09
CA ALA A 59 8.30 -7.03 9.86
C ALA A 59 8.94 -7.70 11.08
N GLN A 60 8.63 -7.22 12.30
CA GLN A 60 9.13 -7.82 13.55
C GLN A 60 8.72 -9.29 13.70
N HIS A 61 7.47 -9.63 13.38
CA HIS A 61 6.97 -11.01 13.47
C HIS A 61 7.58 -11.93 12.41
N MET A 62 7.96 -11.38 11.25
CA MET A 62 8.63 -12.10 10.17
C MET A 62 10.16 -12.11 10.30
N GLY A 63 10.72 -11.49 11.35
CA GLY A 63 12.18 -11.37 11.54
C GLY A 63 12.86 -10.51 10.49
N LEU A 64 12.16 -9.53 9.92
CA LEU A 64 12.65 -8.58 8.91
C LEU A 64 12.78 -7.18 9.50
N GLU A 65 13.64 -6.36 8.89
CA GLU A 65 13.60 -4.91 9.11
C GLU A 65 12.41 -4.29 8.35
N PRO A 66 11.82 -3.19 8.84
CA PRO A 66 10.65 -2.56 8.22
C PRO A 66 10.88 -2.17 6.76
N GLU A 67 12.06 -1.66 6.43
CA GLU A 67 12.46 -1.29 5.07
C GLU A 67 12.55 -2.50 4.15
N GLU A 68 12.98 -3.65 4.66
CA GLU A 68 13.08 -4.90 3.89
C GLU A 68 11.69 -5.42 3.53
N LEU A 69 10.75 -5.41 4.48
CA LEU A 69 9.37 -5.79 4.23
C LEU A 69 8.70 -4.82 3.25
N LEU A 70 8.91 -3.51 3.41
CA LEU A 70 8.37 -2.51 2.50
C LEU A 70 8.88 -2.72 1.07
N GLU A 71 10.17 -2.96 0.90
CA GLU A 71 10.77 -3.20 -0.42
C GLU A 71 10.28 -4.53 -1.02
N LEU A 72 10.13 -5.58 -0.20
CA LEU A 72 9.58 -6.85 -0.65
C LEU A 72 8.15 -6.68 -1.19
N ILE A 73 7.28 -5.96 -0.47
CA ILE A 73 5.91 -5.66 -0.90
C ILE A 73 5.91 -4.87 -2.23
N TYR A 74 6.82 -3.91 -2.36
CA TYR A 74 6.92 -3.07 -3.55
C TYR A 74 7.42 -3.84 -4.79
N GLN A 75 8.40 -4.73 -4.61
CA GLN A 75 9.01 -5.47 -5.70
C GLN A 75 8.19 -6.70 -6.12
N ASP A 76 7.61 -7.41 -5.16
CA ASP A 76 6.94 -8.70 -5.36
C ASP A 76 5.85 -8.95 -4.29
N GLY A 77 4.67 -8.35 -4.52
CA GLY A 77 3.54 -8.46 -3.61
C GLY A 77 2.98 -9.89 -3.45
N ASP A 78 3.14 -10.75 -4.45
CA ASP A 78 2.70 -12.14 -4.37
C ASP A 78 3.62 -12.95 -3.46
N ARG A 79 4.94 -12.76 -3.57
CA ARG A 79 5.92 -13.34 -2.64
C ARG A 79 5.74 -12.79 -1.23
N ALA A 80 5.52 -11.49 -1.06
CA ALA A 80 5.24 -10.89 0.25
C ALA A 80 4.02 -11.56 0.91
N ARG A 81 2.94 -11.76 0.14
CA ARG A 81 1.71 -12.43 0.60
C ARG A 81 1.96 -13.88 0.99
N ALA A 82 2.72 -14.64 0.20
CA ALA A 82 3.05 -16.02 0.50
C ALA A 82 3.87 -16.16 1.78
N GLN A 83 4.85 -15.26 2.01
CA GLN A 83 5.63 -15.25 3.25
C GLN A 83 4.77 -14.88 4.47
N PHE A 84 3.88 -13.90 4.30
CA PHE A 84 2.93 -13.52 5.34
C PHE A 84 2.05 -14.70 5.74
N GLN A 85 1.43 -15.39 4.77
CA GLN A 85 0.62 -16.58 5.02
C GLN A 85 1.43 -17.69 5.70
N ALA A 86 2.63 -17.98 5.22
CA ALA A 86 3.48 -19.00 5.84
C ALA A 86 3.82 -18.70 7.31
N HIS A 87 3.97 -17.43 7.70
CA HIS A 87 4.22 -17.10 9.11
C HIS A 87 2.95 -17.15 9.96
N PHE A 88 1.85 -16.54 9.50
CA PHE A 88 0.66 -16.36 10.34
C PHE A 88 -0.35 -17.51 10.25
N ASP A 89 -0.37 -18.29 9.17
CA ASP A 89 -1.19 -19.52 9.08
C ASP A 89 -0.55 -20.68 9.86
N THR A 90 0.78 -20.66 10.06
CA THR A 90 1.49 -21.69 10.84
C THR A 90 1.33 -21.49 12.35
N GLU A 91 1.22 -20.24 12.82
CA GLU A 91 0.96 -19.92 14.22
C GLU A 91 -0.44 -20.32 14.69
N THR A 92 -1.42 -20.40 13.78
CA THR A 92 -2.79 -20.83 14.12
C THR A 92 -2.90 -22.34 14.33
N VAL A 93 -2.06 -23.14 13.69
CA VAL A 93 -2.08 -24.62 13.82
C VAL A 93 -1.37 -25.11 15.10
N GLY A 94 -0.52 -24.28 15.71
CA GLY A 94 0.23 -24.63 16.93
C GLY A 94 -0.53 -24.48 18.24
N MET A 95 -1.76 -23.92 18.24
CA MET A 95 -2.53 -23.63 19.45
C MET A 95 -3.65 -24.65 19.74
N ASP A 96 -3.90 -25.59 18.81
CA ASP A 96 -4.95 -26.62 18.93
C ASP A 96 -4.41 -28.03 19.27
N ALA A 97 -3.18 -28.14 19.79
CA ALA A 97 -2.51 -29.42 20.05
C ALA A 97 -2.19 -29.69 21.52
N ASP A 98 -3.02 -29.19 22.45
CA ASP A 98 -2.98 -29.59 23.86
C ASP A 98 -4.40 -29.57 24.45
N ASP A 99 -5.14 -30.67 24.24
CA ASP A 99 -6.20 -31.19 25.14
C ASP A 99 -6.48 -32.68 24.84
#